data_AF-A0A2E1H5U9-F1
#
_entry.id   AF-A0A2E1H5U9-F1
#
_cell.length_a   1.000
_cell.length_b   1.000
_cell.length_c   1.000
_cell.angle_alpha   90.00
_cell.angle_beta   90.00
_cell.angle_gamma   90.00
#
_symmetry.space_group_name_H-M   'P 1'
#
loop_
_entity.id
_entity.type
_entity.pdbx_description
1 polymer ?
#
loop_
_entity_poly.entity_id
_entity_poly.type
_entity_poly.pdbx_seq_one_letter_code
_entity_poly.pdbx_strand_id
1 'polypeptide(L)'
;MAEYASLIMFAAVFFCLLLGYPVALTLGGTALIAAGIGVMTNTFEPTFLFATPNRLFGIITNQTLIAVPLFVLMGVILEQSKIAERLLSTMSKPFGSMPGGLGIAVTLVGMLMAASTGIVGATV
;
A
#
# COMPACT_ATOMS: atom_id res chain seq x y z
N MET A 1 -25.97 -20.36 9.67
CA MET A 1 -25.88 -18.89 9.54
C MET A 1 -24.46 -18.35 9.77
N ALA A 2 -23.73 -18.82 10.78
CA ALA A 2 -22.33 -18.40 11.01
C ALA A 2 -21.36 -18.81 9.87
N GLU A 3 -21.61 -19.92 9.17
CA GLU A 3 -20.75 -20.41 8.08
C GLU A 3 -20.66 -19.45 6.87
N TYR A 4 -21.67 -18.62 6.65
CA TYR A 4 -21.70 -17.63 5.56
C TYR A 4 -21.20 -16.24 6.00
N ALA A 5 -20.86 -16.05 7.28
CA ALA A 5 -20.49 -14.73 7.79
C ALA A 5 -19.24 -14.17 7.08
N SER A 6 -18.25 -15.02 6.78
CA SER A 6 -17.04 -14.63 6.05
C SER A 6 -17.35 -14.23 4.60
N LEU A 7 -18.24 -14.95 3.92
CA LEU A 7 -18.69 -14.62 2.56
C LEU A 7 -19.47 -13.30 2.52
N ILE A 8 -20.34 -13.06 3.51
CA ILE A 8 -21.09 -11.81 3.64
C ILE A 8 -20.14 -10.65 3.92
N MET A 9 -19.16 -10.82 4.81
CA MET A 9 -18.14 -9.79 5.06
C MET A 9 -17.30 -9.49 3.82
N PHE A 10 -16.89 -10.50 3.07
CA PHE A 10 -16.14 -10.33 1.84
C PHE A 10 -16.94 -9.54 0.80
N ALA A 11 -18.20 -9.90 0.58
CA ALA A 11 -19.09 -9.18 -0.33
C ALA A 11 -19.30 -7.73 0.13
N ALA A 12 -19.51 -7.50 1.43
CA ALA A 12 -19.69 -6.16 1.99
C ALA A 12 -18.45 -5.27 1.79
N VAL A 13 -17.25 -5.80 2.04
CA VAL A 13 -15.99 -5.10 1.76
C VAL A 13 -15.88 -4.74 0.28
N PHE A 14 -16.18 -5.70 -0.60
CA PHE A 14 -16.10 -5.50 -2.04
C PHE A 14 -17.02 -4.36 -2.51
N PHE A 15 -18.29 -4.37 -2.07
CA PHE A 15 -19.21 -3.28 -2.39
C PHE A 15 -18.79 -1.93 -1.78
N CYS A 16 -18.29 -1.92 -0.54
CA CYS A 16 -17.77 -0.70 0.07
C CYS A 16 -16.56 -0.11 -0.66
N LEU A 17 -15.67 -0.95 -1.20
CA LEU A 17 -14.55 -0.52 -2.02
C LEU A 17 -15.02 0.08 -3.36
N LEU A 18 -16.05 -0.50 -3.99
CA LEU A 18 -16.62 0.02 -5.23
C LEU A 18 -17.26 1.41 -5.07
N LEU A 19 -17.69 1.78 -3.86
CA LEU A 19 -18.19 3.12 -3.54
C LEU A 19 -17.10 4.19 -3.53
N GLY A 20 -15.81 3.81 -3.65
CA GLY A 20 -14.69 4.75 -3.76
C GLY A 20 -14.22 5.35 -2.42
N TYR A 21 -14.64 4.78 -1.29
CA TYR A 21 -14.15 5.21 0.02
C TYR A 21 -12.69 4.77 0.25
N PRO A 22 -11.90 5.52 1.04
CA PRO A 22 -10.52 5.15 1.36
C PRO A 22 -10.41 3.72 1.92
N VAL A 23 -9.51 2.92 1.35
CA VAL A 23 -9.35 1.48 1.65
C VAL A 23 -9.18 1.22 3.15
N ALA A 24 -8.40 2.03 3.86
CA ALA A 24 -8.19 1.88 5.30
C ALA A 24 -9.49 1.99 6.11
N LEU A 25 -10.35 2.95 5.77
CA LEU A 25 -11.62 3.17 6.46
C LEU A 25 -12.64 2.10 6.10
N THR A 26 -12.68 1.67 4.84
CA THR A 26 -13.58 0.59 4.41
C THR A 26 -13.25 -0.70 5.14
N LEU A 27 -12.00 -1.18 5.09
CA LEU A 27 -11.58 -2.43 5.72
C LEU A 27 -11.78 -2.40 7.25
N GLY A 28 -11.35 -1.33 7.91
CA GLY A 28 -11.51 -1.18 9.36
C GLY A 28 -12.98 -1.06 9.78
N GLY A 29 -13.75 -0.23 9.06
CA GLY A 29 -15.17 0.00 9.34
C GLY A 29 -16.02 -1.25 9.14
N THR A 30 -15.87 -1.95 8.01
CA THR A 30 -16.61 -3.20 7.75
C THR A 30 -16.24 -4.29 8.76
N ALA A 31 -14.98 -4.37 9.18
CA ALA A 31 -14.55 -5.33 10.20
C ALA A 31 -15.18 -5.03 11.56
N LEU A 32 -15.23 -3.76 11.98
CA LEU A 32 -15.85 -3.36 13.25
C LEU A 32 -17.37 -3.53 13.23
N ILE A 33 -18.04 -3.17 12.13
CA ILE A 33 -19.49 -3.36 11.97
C ILE A 33 -19.85 -4.85 12.02
N ALA A 34 -19.11 -5.69 11.30
CA ALA A 34 -19.32 -7.12 11.30
C ALA A 34 -19.04 -7.75 12.68
N ALA A 35 -18.00 -7.30 13.38
CA ALA A 35 -17.73 -7.73 14.75
C ALA A 35 -18.88 -7.32 15.70
N GLY A 36 -19.42 -6.11 15.57
CA GLY A 36 -20.58 -5.65 16.35
C GLY A 36 -21.84 -6.50 16.12
N ILE A 37 -22.15 -6.82 14.85
CA ILE A 37 -23.25 -7.73 14.50
C ILE A 37 -22.97 -9.15 15.03
N GLY A 38 -21.72 -9.61 14.97
CA GLY A 38 -21.29 -10.90 15.50
C GLY A 38 -21.49 -11.03 17.02
N VAL A 39 -21.19 -9.97 17.77
CA VAL A 39 -21.43 -9.90 19.22
C VAL A 39 -22.93 -9.96 19.53
N MET A 40 -23.75 -9.19 18.80
CA MET A 40 -25.22 -9.19 18.98
C MET A 40 -25.84 -10.57 18.70
N THR A 41 -25.28 -11.31 17.74
CA THR A 41 -25.76 -12.64 17.32
C THR A 41 -25.11 -13.81 18.09
N ASN A 42 -24.27 -13.52 19.09
CA ASN A 42 -23.45 -14.50 19.82
C ASN A 42 -22.57 -15.40 18.91
N THR A 43 -22.26 -14.94 17.70
CA THR A 43 -21.38 -15.65 16.75
C THR A 43 -19.92 -15.21 16.86
N PHE A 44 -19.67 -14.09 17.53
CA PHE A 44 -18.34 -13.52 17.75
C PHE A 44 -18.12 -13.18 19.22
N GLU A 45 -16.99 -13.60 19.78
CA GLU A 45 -16.68 -13.40 21.19
C GLU A 45 -16.08 -11.99 21.44
N PRO A 46 -16.66 -11.17 22.34
CA PRO A 46 -16.21 -9.80 22.59
C PRO A 46 -14.74 -9.70 23.02
N THR A 47 -14.19 -10.74 23.63
CA THR A 47 -12.79 -10.82 24.08
C THR A 47 -11.80 -10.52 22.95
N PHE A 48 -12.10 -10.92 21.71
CA PHE A 48 -11.24 -10.65 20.56
C PHE A 48 -11.17 -9.18 20.18
N LEU A 49 -12.22 -8.38 20.44
CA LEU A 49 -12.21 -6.94 20.20
C LEU A 49 -11.23 -6.22 21.13
N PHE A 50 -11.09 -6.66 22.38
CA PHE A 50 -10.13 -6.09 23.33
C PHE A 50 -8.67 -6.38 22.96
N ALA A 51 -8.41 -7.44 22.19
CA ALA A 51 -7.08 -7.74 21.66
C ALA A 51 -6.71 -6.88 20.44
N THR A 52 -7.68 -6.29 19.74
CA THR A 52 -7.46 -5.50 18.52
C THR A 52 -6.60 -4.26 18.73
N PRO A 53 -6.80 -3.42 19.77
CA PRO A 53 -5.92 -2.27 20.03
C PRO A 53 -4.47 -2.65 20.27
N ASN A 54 -4.21 -3.72 21.03
CA ASN A 54 -2.86 -4.21 21.27
C ASN A 54 -2.17 -4.67 19.97
N ARG A 55 -2.90 -5.36 19.09
CA ARG A 55 -2.39 -5.75 17.76
C ARG A 55 -2.10 -4.51 16.90
N LEU A 56 -2.99 -3.53 16.89
CA LEU A 56 -2.81 -2.29 16.14
C LEU A 56 -1.58 -1.52 16.60
N PHE A 57 -1.39 -1.41 17.92
CA PHE A 57 -0.21 -0.76 18.50
C PHE A 57 1.09 -1.50 18.15
N GLY A 58 1.06 -2.84 18.14
CA GLY A 58 2.18 -3.65 17.66
C GLY A 58 2.52 -3.44 16.18
N ILE A 59 1.51 -3.16 15.35
CA ILE A 59 1.73 -2.82 13.94
C ILE A 59 2.35 -1.42 13.82
N ILE A 60 1.80 -0.41 14.50
CA ILE A 60 2.31 0.97 14.44
C ILE A 60 3.77 1.07 14.90
N THR A 61 4.16 0.29 15.92
CA THR A 61 5.53 0.28 16.45
C THR A 61 6.50 -0.60 15.64
N ASN A 62 6.03 -1.24 14.56
CA ASN A 62 6.86 -2.10 13.73
C ASN A 62 7.97 -1.30 13.03
N GLN A 63 9.23 -1.65 13.32
CA GLN A 63 10.41 -0.99 12.76
C GLN A 63 10.45 -1.05 11.22
N THR A 64 9.84 -2.05 10.60
CA THR A 64 9.75 -2.17 9.14
C THR A 64 8.86 -1.07 8.55
N LEU A 65 7.78 -0.68 9.25
CA LEU A 65 6.88 0.37 8.77
C LEU A 65 7.50 1.77 8.89
N ILE A 66 8.51 1.95 9.74
CA ILE A 66 9.33 3.18 9.77
C ILE A 66 10.03 3.41 8.41
N ALA A 67 10.32 2.33 7.66
CA ALA A 67 10.89 2.45 6.33
C ALA A 67 9.95 3.17 5.35
N VAL A 68 8.62 3.06 5.50
CA VAL A 68 7.66 3.66 4.56
C VAL A 68 7.79 5.20 4.52
N PRO A 69 7.71 5.95 5.63
CA PRO A 69 7.96 7.39 5.62
C PRO A 69 9.37 7.77 5.13
N LEU A 70 10.39 6.98 5.49
CA LEU A 70 11.78 7.24 5.07
C LEU A 70 11.97 7.05 3.55
N PHE A 71 11.30 6.06 2.95
CA PHE A 71 11.27 5.89 1.50
C PHE A 71 10.55 7.04 0.81
N VAL A 72 9.44 7.54 1.39
CA VAL A 72 8.75 8.74 0.87
C VAL A 72 9.67 9.94 0.90
N LEU A 73 10.36 10.15 2.04
CA LEU A 73 11.34 11.21 2.17
C LEU A 73 12.45 11.11 1.12
N MET A 74 13.00 9.92 0.90
CA MET A 74 14.03 9.71 -0.12
C MET A 74 13.51 9.99 -1.53
N GLY A 75 12.28 9.56 -1.85
CA GLY A 75 11.62 9.88 -3.11
C GLY A 75 11.54 11.38 -3.36
N VAL A 76 11.08 12.15 -2.36
CA VAL A 76 11.01 13.61 -2.43
C VAL A 76 12.40 14.23 -2.57
N ILE A 77 13.41 13.74 -1.84
CA ILE A 77 14.78 14.26 -1.95
C ILE A 77 15.35 14.01 -3.36
N LEU A 78 15.15 12.82 -3.94
CA LEU A 78 15.64 12.48 -5.28
C LEU A 78 14.95 13.29 -6.38
N GLU A 79 13.64 13.55 -6.23
CA GLU A 79 12.87 14.42 -7.13
C GLU A 79 13.38 15.87 -7.04
N GLN A 80 13.46 16.44 -5.84
CA GLN A 80 13.85 17.83 -5.61
C GLN A 80 15.30 18.12 -6.00
N SER A 81 16.20 17.14 -5.83
CA SER A 81 17.61 17.26 -6.22
C SER A 81 17.85 17.11 -7.74
N LYS A 82 16.81 16.77 -8.52
CA LYS A 82 16.88 16.48 -9.97
C LYS A 82 17.88 15.38 -10.33
N ILE A 83 18.23 14.51 -9.37
CA ILE A 83 19.16 13.40 -9.61
C ILE A 83 18.55 12.40 -10.58
N ALA A 84 17.24 12.13 -10.46
CA ALA A 84 16.52 11.23 -11.36
C ALA A 84 16.57 11.71 -12.83
N GLU A 85 16.35 13.01 -13.07
CA GLU A 85 16.41 13.62 -14.41
C GLU A 85 17.83 13.59 -14.99
N ARG A 86 18.84 13.88 -14.16
CA ARG A 86 20.26 13.81 -14.56
C ARG A 86 20.70 12.38 -14.88
N LEU A 87 20.23 11.39 -14.12
CA LEU A 87 20.49 9.98 -14.39
C LEU A 87 19.89 9.54 -15.72
N LEU A 88 18.62 9.88 -15.98
CA LEU A 88 17.96 9.53 -17.22
C LEU A 88 18.63 10.17 -18.44
N SER A 89 18.89 11.48 -18.39
CA SER A 89 19.57 12.19 -19.47
C SER A 89 20.99 11.66 -19.72
N THR A 90 21.72 11.26 -18.67
CA THR A 90 23.06 10.68 -18.81
C THR A 90 23.02 9.27 -19.41
N MET A 91 22.06 8.44 -19.00
CA MET A 91 21.89 7.08 -19.54
C MET A 91 21.32 7.07 -20.95
N SER A 92 20.51 8.07 -21.32
CA SER A 92 19.99 8.17 -22.69
C SER A 92 21.06 8.46 -23.75
N LYS A 93 22.20 9.05 -23.37
CA LYS A 93 23.30 9.37 -24.30
C LYS A 93 23.97 8.13 -24.92
N PRO A 94 24.46 7.14 -24.15
CA PRO A 94 25.08 5.94 -24.71
C PRO A 94 24.08 5.01 -25.42
N PHE A 95 22.82 4.99 -24.98
CA PHE A 95 21.80 4.13 -25.59
C PHE A 95 20.98 4.81 -26.70
N GLY A 96 21.12 6.13 -26.90
CA GLY A 96 20.31 6.88 -27.85
C GLY A 96 20.60 6.61 -29.33
N SER A 97 21.79 6.10 -29.66
CA SER A 97 22.19 5.73 -31.02
C SER A 97 21.70 4.33 -31.44
N MET A 98 21.20 3.53 -30.49
CA MET A 98 20.70 2.17 -30.77
C MET A 98 19.18 2.20 -31.01
N PRO A 99 18.65 1.54 -32.06
CA PRO A 99 17.21 1.42 -32.25
C PRO A 99 16.58 0.75 -31.02
N GLY A 100 15.65 1.46 -30.35
CA GLY A 100 15.01 1.03 -29.10
C GLY A 100 15.77 1.35 -27.81
N GLY A 101 16.99 1.93 -27.87
CA GLY A 101 17.83 2.14 -26.69
C GLY A 101 17.30 3.20 -25.70
N LEU A 102 16.45 4.13 -26.15
CA LEU A 102 15.69 5.01 -25.25
C LEU A 102 14.75 4.23 -24.32
N GLY A 103 14.07 3.18 -24.83
CA GLY A 103 13.21 2.34 -24.01
C GLY A 103 13.98 1.54 -22.97
N ILE A 104 15.17 1.05 -23.33
CA ILE A 104 16.08 0.36 -22.42
C ILE A 104 16.54 1.30 -21.31
N ALA A 105 16.99 2.51 -21.66
CA ALA A 105 17.43 3.51 -20.69
C ALA A 105 16.32 3.89 -19.70
N VAL A 106 15.09 4.13 -20.19
CA VAL A 106 13.94 4.47 -19.34
C VAL A 106 13.58 3.31 -18.41
N THR A 107 13.55 2.08 -18.90
CA THR A 107 13.19 0.91 -18.09
C THR A 107 14.23 0.65 -16.99
N LEU A 108 15.52 0.76 -17.33
CA LEU A 108 16.61 0.50 -16.40
C LEU A 108 16.73 1.60 -15.33
N VAL A 109 16.66 2.87 -15.73
CA VAL A 109 16.65 4.00 -14.79
C VAL A 109 15.37 3.98 -13.95
N GLY A 110 14.22 3.70 -14.56
CA GLY A 110 12.94 3.53 -13.87
C GLY A 110 12.99 2.42 -12.82
N MET A 111 13.58 1.26 -13.16
CA MET A 111 13.80 0.16 -12.21
C MET A 111 14.69 0.58 -11.04
N LEU A 112 15.82 1.24 -11.30
CA LEU A 112 16.75 1.69 -10.25
C LEU A 112 16.11 2.71 -9.30
N MET A 113 15.36 3.67 -9.86
CA MET A 113 14.66 4.68 -9.07
C MET A 113 13.48 4.08 -8.30
N ALA A 114 12.72 3.15 -8.89
CA ALA A 114 11.64 2.43 -8.23
C ALA A 114 12.15 1.55 -7.08
N ALA A 115 13.25 0.82 -7.29
CA ALA A 115 13.88 -0.01 -6.27
C ALA A 115 14.40 0.83 -5.10
N SER A 116 14.92 2.02 -5.38
CA SER A 116 15.41 2.93 -4.34
C SER A 116 14.24 3.54 -3.57
N THR A 117 13.25 4.11 -4.25
CA THR A 117 12.17 4.89 -3.63
C THR A 117 11.02 4.04 -3.10
N GLY A 118 10.91 2.76 -3.47
CA GLY A 118 9.91 1.82 -2.96
C GLY A 118 8.44 2.12 -3.28
N ILE A 119 8.13 3.31 -3.83
CA ILE A 119 6.77 3.87 -3.91
C ILE A 119 6.16 3.81 -5.30
N VAL A 120 6.95 3.52 -6.35
CA VAL A 120 6.41 3.50 -7.72
C VAL A 120 5.37 2.37 -7.91
N GLY A 121 5.34 1.36 -7.04
CA GLY A 121 4.29 0.32 -7.02
C GLY A 121 3.05 0.66 -6.17
N ALA A 122 3.06 1.77 -5.43
CA ALA A 122 2.02 2.14 -4.46
C ALA A 122 1.29 3.45 -4.83
N THR A 123 1.29 3.85 -6.11
CA THR A 123 0.30 4.79 -6.59
C THR A 123 -1.03 4.05 -6.71
N VAL A 124 -1.90 4.35 -5.74
CA VAL A 124 -3.32 3.97 -5.60
C VAL A 124 -4.09 3.84 -6.92
#